data_AF-A0A1J3K047-F1
#
_entry.id   AF-A0A1J3K047-F1
#
_cell.length_a   1.000
_cell.length_b   1.000
_cell.length_c   1.000
_cell.angle_alpha   90.00
_cell.angle_beta   90.00
_cell.angle_gamma   90.00
#
_symmetry.space_group_name_H-M   'P 1'
#
loop_
_entity.id
_entity.type
_entity.pdbx_description
1 polymer ?
#
loop_
_entity_poly.entity_id
_entity_poly.type
_entity_poly.pdbx_seq_one_letter_code
_entity_poly.pdbx_strand_id
1 'polypeptide(L)' 'LALAWVHHQGDDVCPIPGTTKIENFNQNIGALSVKLTLEEMSELETIGRPESVKGERYTAMVPTFKNSDTPPLSSWKAA' A
#
# COMPACT_ATOMS: atom_id res chain seq x y z
N LEU A 1 -2.05 5.26 -11.96
CA LEU A 1 -2.85 6.45 -11.59
C LEU A 1 -2.78 6.75 -10.09
N ALA A 2 -3.26 5.87 -9.20
CA ALA A 2 -3.23 6.12 -7.76
C ALA A 2 -1.84 6.48 -7.19
N LEU A 3 -0.80 5.71 -7.54
CA LEU A 3 0.57 6.03 -7.10
C LEU A 3 1.07 7.37 -7.67
N ALA A 4 0.71 7.71 -8.90
CA ALA A 4 1.06 9.00 -9.51
C ALA A 4 0.39 10.16 -8.75
N TRP A 5 -0.87 10.02 -8.34
CA TRP A 5 -1.55 11.01 -7.51
C TRP A 5 -0.82 11.23 -6.18
N VAL A 6 -0.35 10.16 -5.52
CA VAL A 6 0.43 10.28 -4.27
C VAL A 6 1.73 11.06 -4.50
N HIS A 7 2.43 10.81 -5.61
CA HIS A 7 3.62 11.57 -5.99
C HIS A 7 3.35 13.07 -6.24
N HIS A 8 2.11 13.46 -6.59
CA HIS A 8 1.74 14.87 -6.83
C HIS A 8 1.24 15.59 -5.56
N GLN A 9 1.19 14.93 -4.40
CA GLN A 9 0.72 15.55 -3.15
C GLN A 9 1.72 16.56 -2.55
N GLY A 10 2.99 16.52 -2.95
CA GLY A 10 4.03 17.44 -2.49
C GLY A 10 5.42 16.84 -2.60
N ASP A 11 6.43 17.70 -2.64
CA ASP A 11 7.85 17.29 -2.71
C ASP A 11 8.34 16.59 -1.42
N ASP A 12 7.58 16.69 -0.34
CA ASP A 12 7.80 16.05 0.95
C ASP A 12 7.10 14.69 1.09
N VAL A 13 6.39 14.23 0.05
CA VAL A 13 5.67 12.95 0.03
C VAL A 13 6.45 11.90 -0.75
N CYS A 14 7.00 10.91 -0.04
CA CYS A 14 7.73 9.79 -0.63
C CYS A 14 6.96 8.46 -0.44
N PRO A 15 6.21 7.98 -1.44
CA PRO A 15 5.51 6.70 -1.33
C PRO A 15 6.48 5.51 -1.36
N ILE A 16 6.19 4.49 -0.56
CA ILE A 16 7.01 3.27 -0.42
C ILE A 16 6.25 2.00 -0.85
N PRO A 17 5.82 1.88 -2.12
CA PRO A 17 5.03 0.74 -2.57
C PRO A 17 5.87 -0.54 -2.61
N GLY A 18 5.47 -1.54 -1.82
CA GLY A 18 6.07 -2.88 -1.85
C GLY A 18 5.39 -3.80 -2.85
N THR A 19 6.16 -4.69 -3.50
CA THR A 19 5.61 -5.75 -4.35
C THR A 19 6.56 -6.95 -4.44
N THR A 20 6.03 -8.13 -4.77
CA THR A 20 6.81 -9.36 -4.99
C THR A 20 6.98 -9.70 -6.48
N LYS A 21 6.39 -8.91 -7.38
CA LYS A 21 6.39 -9.16 -8.83
C LYS A 21 7.13 -8.05 -9.58
N ILE A 22 8.02 -8.42 -10.50
CA ILE A 22 8.83 -7.47 -11.28
C ILE A 22 7.93 -6.61 -12.17
N GLU A 23 6.87 -7.17 -12.72
CA GLU A 23 5.92 -6.45 -13.58
C GLU A 23 5.27 -5.29 -12.82
N ASN A 24 4.87 -5.54 -11.58
CA ASN A 24 4.29 -4.52 -10.70
C ASN A 24 5.34 -3.47 -10.32
N PHE A 25 6.59 -3.89 -10.09
CA PHE A 25 7.69 -2.97 -9.81
C PHE A 25 7.91 -2.00 -10.98
N ASN A 26 7.92 -2.52 -12.21
CA ASN A 26 8.03 -1.70 -13.42
C ASN A 26 6.82 -0.75 -13.58
N GLN A 27 5.61 -1.21 -13.26
CA GLN A 27 4.42 -0.33 -13.27
C GLN A 27 4.50 0.76 -12.19
N ASN A 28 5.03 0.46 -11.01
CA ASN A 28 5.24 1.45 -9.96
C ASN A 28 6.23 2.53 -10.40
N ILE A 29 7.35 2.14 -11.03
CA ILE A 29 8.30 3.10 -11.64
C ILE A 29 7.60 3.95 -12.70
N GLY A 30 6.78 3.34 -13.55
CA GLY A 30 6.04 4.04 -14.60
C GLY A 30 5.11 5.14 -14.08
N ALA A 31 4.69 5.08 -12.80
CA ALA A 31 3.88 6.13 -12.19
C ALA A 31 4.58 7.49 -12.11
N LEU A 32 5.93 7.51 -12.07
CA LEU A 32 6.73 8.75 -12.03
C LEU A 32 6.61 9.58 -13.33
N SER A 33 6.31 8.91 -14.45
CA SER A 33 6.19 9.54 -15.77
C SER A 33 4.81 10.13 -16.02
N VAL A 34 3.81 9.79 -15.19
CA VAL A 34 2.46 10.33 -15.30
C VAL A 34 2.48 11.78 -14.80
N LYS A 35 1.95 12.70 -15.59
CA LYS A 35 1.75 14.10 -15.20
C LYS A 35 0.26 14.34 -15.05
N LEU A 36 -0.15 14.89 -13.92
CA LEU A 36 -1.54 15.22 -13.64
C LEU A 36 -1.70 16.74 -13.63
N THR A 37 -2.74 17.24 -14.29
CA THR A 37 -3.10 18.66 -14.21
C THR A 37 -3.80 18.96 -12.88
N LEU A 38 -3.97 20.25 -12.55
CA LEU A 38 -4.68 20.66 -11.34
C LEU A 38 -6.15 20.22 -11.37
N GLU A 39 -6.77 20.22 -12.54
CA GLU A 39 -8.14 19.77 -12.75
C GLU A 39 -8.26 18.26 -12.51
N GLU A 40 -7.35 17.45 -13.06
CA GLU A 40 -7.32 16.01 -12.84
C GLU A 40 -7.05 15.66 -11.36
N MET A 41 -6.16 16.41 -10.70
CA MET A 41 -5.91 16.27 -9.26
C MET A 41 -7.18 16.53 -8.44
N SER A 42 -7.91 17.60 -8.74
CA SER A 42 -9.18 17.95 -8.08
C SER A 42 -10.26 16.88 -8.29
N GLU A 43 -10.35 16.31 -9.50
CA GLU A 43 -11.26 15.21 -9.79
C GLU A 43 -10.91 13.96 -8.96
N LEU A 44 -9.62 13.58 -8.95
CA LEU A 44 -9.13 12.42 -8.19
C LEU A 44 -9.34 12.58 -6.67
N GLU A 45 -9.14 13.78 -6.14
CA GLU A 45 -9.43 14.08 -4.71
C GLU A 45 -10.90 13.92 -4.37
N THR A 46 -11.80 14.30 -5.30
CA THR A 46 -13.24 14.14 -5.10
C THR A 46 -13.63 12.65 -5.02
N ILE A 47 -12.98 11.81 -5.82
CA ILE A 47 -13.18 10.35 -5.78
C ILE A 47 -12.62 9.76 -4.47
N GLY A 48 -11.46 10.23 -4.01
CA GLY A 48 -10.74 9.72 -2.85
C GLY A 48 -11.28 10.16 -1.48
N ARG A 49 -12.39 10.90 -1.44
CA ARG A 49 -13.00 11.40 -0.20
C ARG A 49 -13.30 10.27 0.80
N PRO A 50 -13.05 10.45 2.11
CA PRO A 50 -13.32 9.44 3.12
C PRO A 50 -14.76 8.93 3.11
N GLU A 51 -15.71 9.81 2.80
CA GLU A 51 -17.14 9.49 2.72
C GLU A 51 -17.46 8.53 1.56
N SER A 52 -16.60 8.45 0.56
CA SER A 52 -16.72 7.55 -0.60
C SER A 52 -16.24 6.12 -0.31
N VAL A 53 -15.55 5.89 0.82
CA VAL A 53 -14.96 4.58 1.17
C VAL A 53 -15.85 3.85 2.17
N LYS A 54 -16.33 2.66 1.80
CA LYS A 54 -17.11 1.79 2.71
C LYS A 54 -16.20 0.96 3.61
N GLY A 55 -16.53 0.94 4.90
CA GLY A 55 -15.85 0.11 5.91
C GLY A 55 -14.88 0.90 6.77
N GLU A 56 -14.39 0.27 7.84
CA GLU A 56 -13.41 0.87 8.72
C GLU A 56 -11.99 0.72 8.14
N ARG A 57 -11.12 1.68 8.46
CA ARG A 57 -9.69 1.63 8.10
C ARG A 57 -8.99 0.41 8.70
N TYR A 58 -9.44 -0.02 9.87
CA TYR A 58 -8.92 -1.18 10.57
C TYR A 58 -10.04 -2.21 10.72
N THR A 59 -9.74 -3.47 10.44
CA THR A 59 -10.58 -4.56 10.93
C THR A 59 -10.45 -4.63 12.45
N ALA A 60 -11.44 -5.22 13.14
CA ALA A 60 -11.34 -5.48 14.57
C ALA A 60 -10.00 -6.17 14.88
N MET A 61 -9.26 -5.62 15.85
CA MET A 61 -7.91 -6.01 16.26
C MET A 61 -7.65 -7.50 16.00
N VAL A 62 -6.79 -7.83 15.03
CA VAL A 62 -6.37 -9.22 14.79
C VAL A 62 -5.32 -9.54 15.86
N PRO A 63 -5.63 -10.38 16.87
CA PRO A 63 -4.68 -10.69 17.92
C PRO A 63 -3.45 -11.38 17.35
N THR A 64 -2.30 -10.70 17.44
CA THR A 64 -1.00 -11.16 16.94
C THR A 64 -0.51 -12.43 17.63
N PHE A 65 -0.99 -12.70 18.84
CA PHE A 65 -0.62 -13.87 19.64
C PHE A 65 -1.19 -15.19 19.12
N LYS A 66 -2.22 -15.18 18.25
CA LYS A 66 -2.91 -16.42 17.81
C LYS A 66 -2.02 -17.40 17.05
N ASN A 67 -0.97 -16.91 16.41
CA ASN A 67 -0.05 -17.70 15.59
C ASN A 67 1.41 -17.57 16.08
N SER A 68 1.61 -17.22 17.36
CA SER A 68 2.94 -17.04 17.95
C SER A 68 3.48 -18.33 18.59
N ASP A 69 3.14 -19.49 18.03
CA ASP A 69 3.62 -20.78 18.50
C ASP A 69 5.09 -20.99 18.13
N THR A 70 5.78 -21.80 18.93
CA THR A 70 7.16 -22.24 18.66
C THR A 70 7.16 -23.70 18.25
N PRO A 71 8.02 -24.12 17.29
CA PRO A 71 8.11 -25.53 16.92
C PRO A 71 8.45 -26.41 18.13
N PRO A 72 7.76 -27.55 18.34
CA PRO A 72 8.03 -28.41 19.48
C PRO A 72 9.45 -28.98 19.37
N LEU A 73 10.10 -29.24 20.52
CA LEU A 73 11.47 -29.78 20.58
C LEU A 73 11.65 -31.06 19.74
N SER A 74 10.60 -31.87 19.59
CA SER A 74 10.62 -33.08 18.75
C SER A 74 10.76 -32.82 17.24
N SER A 75 10.46 -31.61 16.77
CA SER A 75 10.60 -31.20 15.37
C SER A 75 12.02 -30.73 15.01
N TRP A 76 12.90 -30.60 16.01
CA TRP A 76 14.25 -30.11 15.83
C TRP A 76 15.13 -31.25 15.32
N LYS A 77 15.73 -31.08 14.14
CA LYS A 77 16.78 -31.99 13.65
C LYS A 77 18.13 -31.51 14.19
N ALA A 78 18.87 -32.38 14.87
CA ALA A 78 20.27 -32.12 15.18
C ALA A 78 21.05 -31.98 13.86
N ALA A 79 21.87 -30.94 13.77
CA ALA A 79 22.76 -30.70 12.63
C ALA A 79 23.83 -31.79 12.49
#